data_AF-A0A3L8DPT5-F1
#
_entry.id   AF-A0A3L8DPT5-F1
#
_cell.length_a   1.000
_cell.length_b   1.000
_cell.length_c   1.000
_cell.angle_alpha   90.00
_cell.angle_beta   90.00
_cell.angle_gamma   90.00
#
_symmetry.space_group_name_H-M   'P 1'
#
loop_
_entity.id
_entity.type
_entity.pdbx_description
1 polymer ?
#
loop_
_entity_poly.entity_id
_entity_poly.type
_entity_poly.pdbx_seq_one_letter_code
_entity_poly.pdbx_strand_id
1 'polypeptide(L)'
;MAKKNGNDKTAYILLKRWLDTVKWLKKTQDYKDRKSIYSTNMTIDQINEVKNILADLRQKLEIRYEHSSRKHNDAVEKMEVDTDGVDTAKAYAPSSDVSLKLPETPTDDPLYGDSDNFISCNQLYSLSQKNNSRYLIIDVRQKAHYDGSKITFDKCINIPQSEIKPG
;
A
#
# COMPACT_ATOMS: atom_id res chain seq x y z
N MET A 1 12.91 9.83 -10.99
CA MET A 1 11.68 10.63 -11.17
C MET A 1 10.56 10.03 -10.31
N ALA A 2 10.58 10.27 -9.00
CA ALA A 2 9.68 9.60 -8.05
C ALA A 2 8.27 10.20 -8.10
N LYS A 3 7.28 9.32 -8.29
CA LYS A 3 5.82 9.53 -8.36
C LYS A 3 5.30 10.81 -7.68
N LYS A 4 4.90 11.79 -8.51
CA LYS A 4 4.09 12.98 -8.16
C LYS A 4 2.82 12.65 -7.33
N ASN A 5 2.33 11.40 -7.40
CA ASN A 5 1.07 10.95 -6.75
C ASN A 5 1.12 10.91 -5.22
N GLY A 6 2.29 10.65 -4.62
CA GLY A 6 2.42 10.65 -3.16
C GLY A 6 2.26 12.04 -2.54
N ASN A 7 2.45 13.09 -3.34
CA ASN A 7 2.37 14.47 -2.89
C ASN A 7 0.91 14.94 -2.82
N ASP A 8 0.06 14.64 -3.81
CA ASP A 8 -1.31 15.16 -3.87
C ASP A 8 -2.19 14.75 -2.67
N LYS A 9 -2.16 13.46 -2.27
CA LYS A 9 -2.94 12.96 -1.12
C LYS A 9 -2.44 13.58 0.19
N THR A 10 -1.11 13.72 0.32
CA THR A 10 -0.48 14.33 1.48
C THR A 10 -0.82 15.83 1.55
N ALA A 11 -0.70 16.55 0.44
CA ALA A 11 -1.07 17.95 0.32
C ALA A 11 -2.55 18.18 0.68
N TYR A 12 -3.45 17.33 0.17
CA TYR A 12 -4.87 17.40 0.51
C TYR A 12 -5.12 17.26 2.01
N ILE A 13 -4.50 16.26 2.65
CA ILE A 13 -4.64 16.02 4.10
C ILE A 13 -4.11 17.21 4.90
N LEU A 14 -2.92 17.71 4.57
CA LEU A 14 -2.29 18.81 5.30
C LEU A 14 -3.06 20.12 5.17
N LEU A 15 -3.46 20.48 3.95
CA LEU A 15 -4.25 21.69 3.69
C LEU A 15 -5.63 21.62 4.33
N LYS A 16 -6.27 20.45 4.32
CA LYS A 16 -7.55 20.23 4.99
C LYS A 16 -7.41 20.40 6.51
N ARG A 17 -6.39 19.77 7.11
CA ARG A 17 -6.08 19.93 8.54
C ARG A 17 -5.80 21.37 8.92
N TRP A 18 -5.02 22.08 8.12
CA TRP A 18 -4.74 23.50 8.34
C TRP A 18 -6.04 24.32 8.31
N LEU A 19 -6.90 24.12 7.31
CA LEU A 19 -8.18 24.83 7.20
C LEU A 19 -9.11 24.56 8.39
N ASP A 20 -9.17 23.31 8.85
CA ASP A 20 -10.00 22.94 10.00
C ASP A 20 -9.43 23.52 11.30
N THR A 21 -8.10 23.57 11.45
CA THR A 21 -7.41 24.25 12.56
C THR A 21 -7.70 25.75 12.56
N VAL A 22 -7.63 26.39 11.39
CA VAL A 22 -7.96 27.81 11.21
C VAL A 22 -9.42 28.10 11.61
N LYS A 23 -10.35 27.24 11.20
CA LYS A 23 -11.77 27.36 11.58
C LYS A 23 -11.98 27.16 13.08
N TRP A 24 -11.29 26.19 13.68
CA TRP A 24 -11.36 25.94 15.11
C TRP A 24 -10.79 27.13 15.91
N LEU A 25 -9.61 27.63 15.53
CA LEU A 25 -8.97 28.77 16.18
C LEU A 25 -9.88 30.00 16.16
N LYS A 26 -10.55 30.29 15.04
CA LYS A 26 -11.50 31.40 14.92
C LYS A 26 -12.68 31.34 15.90
N LYS A 27 -12.98 30.18 16.47
CA LYS A 27 -14.04 30.00 17.49
C LYS A 27 -13.55 30.28 18.92
N THR A 28 -12.24 30.23 19.16
CA THR A 28 -11.65 30.43 20.50
C THR A 28 -11.74 31.89 20.95
N GLN A 29 -11.84 32.11 22.26
CA GLN A 29 -11.88 33.46 22.83
C GLN A 29 -10.54 34.18 22.63
N ASP A 30 -9.43 33.46 22.84
CA ASP A 30 -8.07 33.92 22.56
C ASP A 30 -7.90 34.55 21.16
N TYR A 31 -8.50 33.95 20.14
CA TYR A 31 -8.45 34.50 18.79
C TYR A 31 -9.23 35.81 18.66
N LYS A 32 -10.37 35.95 19.35
CA LYS A 32 -11.17 37.18 19.32
C LYS A 32 -10.42 38.31 20.00
N ASP A 33 -9.79 38.01 21.13
CA ASP A 33 -9.06 38.99 21.95
C ASP A 33 -7.73 39.40 21.30
N ARG A 34 -7.08 38.48 20.57
CA ARG A 34 -5.76 38.68 19.95
C ARG A 34 -5.79 38.56 18.42
N LYS A 35 -6.89 38.98 17.80
CA LYS A 35 -7.14 38.83 16.35
C LYS A 35 -6.01 39.38 15.47
N SER A 36 -5.40 40.51 15.86
CA SER A 36 -4.31 41.14 15.10
C SER A 36 -3.07 40.26 14.99
N ILE A 37 -2.76 39.47 16.01
CA ILE A 37 -1.58 38.58 16.04
C ILE A 37 -1.70 37.46 15.01
N TYR A 38 -2.91 36.94 14.81
CA TYR A 38 -3.17 35.83 13.89
C TYR A 38 -3.42 36.28 12.45
N SER A 39 -3.59 37.58 12.21
CA SER A 39 -4.02 38.11 10.90
C SER A 39 -2.93 38.01 9.83
N THR A 40 -1.65 37.98 10.21
CA THR A 40 -0.50 37.92 9.27
C THR A 40 -0.42 36.60 8.49
N ASN A 41 -0.83 35.47 9.09
CA ASN A 41 -0.71 34.13 8.49
C ASN A 41 -2.06 33.45 8.21
N MET A 42 -3.17 34.17 8.42
CA MET A 42 -4.54 33.69 8.21
C MET A 42 -5.39 34.76 7.51
N THR A 43 -4.82 35.38 6.47
CA THR A 43 -5.56 36.36 5.67
C THR A 43 -6.73 35.68 4.98
N ILE A 44 -7.75 36.47 4.64
CA ILE A 44 -8.92 35.96 3.90
C ILE A 44 -8.47 35.39 2.54
N ASP A 45 -7.49 36.03 1.90
CA ASP A 45 -6.95 35.61 0.62
C ASP A 45 -6.23 34.27 0.69
N GLN A 46 -5.35 34.08 1.68
CA GLN A 46 -4.68 32.79 1.91
C GLN A 46 -5.69 31.67 2.18
N ILE A 47 -6.74 31.95 2.96
CA ILE A 47 -7.79 30.97 3.23
C ILE A 47 -8.56 30.61 1.94
N ASN A 48 -8.82 31.58 1.09
CA ASN A 48 -9.52 31.35 -0.19
C ASN A 48 -8.64 30.60 -1.19
N GLU A 49 -7.35 30.92 -1.25
CA GLU A 49 -6.37 30.18 -2.05
C GLU A 49 -6.32 28.71 -1.63
N VAL A 50 -6.20 28.43 -0.32
CA VAL A 50 -6.20 27.06 0.19
C VAL A 50 -7.51 26.32 -0.13
N LYS A 51 -8.66 27.00 -0.09
CA LYS A 51 -9.94 26.40 -0.50
C LYS A 51 -9.94 26.02 -1.99
N ASN A 52 -9.40 26.88 -2.85
CA ASN A 52 -9.31 26.62 -4.29
C ASN A 52 -8.40 25.42 -4.58
N ILE A 53 -7.21 25.37 -3.95
CA ILE A 53 -6.28 24.24 -4.08
C ILE A 53 -6.94 22.94 -3.57
N LEU A 54 -7.68 23.00 -2.46
CA LEU A 54 -8.40 21.83 -1.94
C LEU A 54 -9.50 21.33 -2.90
N ALA A 55 -10.18 22.24 -3.60
CA ALA A 55 -11.18 21.87 -4.60
C ALA A 55 -10.55 21.15 -5.79
N ASP A 56 -9.44 21.69 -6.32
CA ASP A 56 -8.67 21.07 -7.41
C ASP A 56 -8.11 19.70 -7.00
N LEU A 57 -7.49 19.60 -5.83
CA LEU A 57 -6.97 18.34 -5.29
C LEU A 57 -8.08 17.30 -5.09
N ARG A 58 -9.26 17.72 -4.64
CA ARG A 58 -10.41 16.82 -4.49
C ARG A 58 -10.86 16.27 -5.85
N GLN A 59 -11.06 17.13 -6.84
CA GLN A 59 -11.45 16.71 -8.18
C GLN A 59 -10.43 15.76 -8.80
N LYS A 60 -9.14 16.09 -8.68
CA LYS A 60 -8.03 15.26 -9.17
C LYS A 60 -7.95 13.90 -8.46
N LEU A 61 -8.28 13.83 -7.17
CA LEU A 61 -8.36 12.56 -6.43
C LEU A 61 -9.59 11.75 -6.83
N GLU A 62 -10.76 12.38 -6.98
CA GLU A 62 -12.00 11.73 -7.39
C GLU A 62 -11.86 11.05 -8.75
N ILE A 63 -11.37 11.78 -9.76
CA ILE A 63 -11.13 11.23 -11.11
C ILE A 63 -10.21 10.02 -11.05
N ARG A 64 -9.18 10.03 -10.20
CA ARG A 64 -8.27 8.90 -10.04
C ARG A 64 -8.96 7.68 -9.44
N TYR A 65 -9.76 7.87 -8.39
CA TYR A 65 -10.47 6.76 -7.74
C TYR A 65 -11.56 6.17 -8.64
N GLU A 66 -12.31 7.01 -9.37
CA GLU A 66 -13.28 6.56 -10.38
C GLU A 66 -12.61 5.80 -11.54
N HIS A 67 -11.47 6.29 -12.03
CA HIS A 67 -10.76 5.63 -13.13
C HIS A 67 -10.18 4.28 -12.69
N SER A 68 -9.74 4.14 -11.44
CA SER A 68 -9.35 2.84 -10.89
C SER A 68 -10.53 1.88 -10.71
N SER A 69 -11.72 2.36 -10.32
CA SER A 69 -12.87 1.47 -10.12
C SER A 69 -13.48 0.95 -11.42
N ARG A 70 -13.50 1.76 -12.50
CA ARG A 70 -14.03 1.34 -13.80
C ARG A 70 -13.17 0.27 -14.50
N LYS A 71 -11.84 0.32 -14.33
CA LYS A 71 -10.91 -0.65 -14.93
C LYS A 71 -11.11 -2.09 -14.41
N HIS A 72 -11.66 -2.27 -13.22
CA HIS A 72 -11.92 -3.60 -12.67
C HIS A 72 -13.21 -4.26 -13.19
N ASN A 73 -14.12 -3.51 -13.82
CA ASN A 73 -15.43 -4.05 -14.24
C ASN A 73 -15.46 -4.55 -15.70
N ASP A 74 -14.57 -4.06 -16.58
CA ASP A 74 -14.56 -4.46 -18.01
C ASP A 74 -13.73 -5.71 -18.31
N ALA A 75 -12.93 -6.22 -17.36
CA ALA A 75 -11.94 -7.27 -17.59
C ALA A 75 -12.40 -8.68 -17.19
N VAL A 76 -13.71 -8.97 -17.20
CA VAL A 76 -14.22 -10.33 -16.97
C VAL A 76 -14.48 -10.99 -18.33
N GLU A 77 -13.40 -11.40 -19.01
CA GLU A 77 -13.52 -12.37 -20.10
C GLU A 77 -13.83 -13.74 -19.51
N LYS A 78 -14.92 -14.36 -19.99
CA LYS A 78 -15.30 -15.72 -19.61
C LYS A 78 -14.35 -16.70 -20.29
N MET A 79 -13.54 -17.40 -19.50
CA MET A 79 -12.65 -18.46 -20.00
C MET A 79 -13.43 -19.77 -20.08
N GLU A 80 -13.65 -20.29 -21.29
CA GLU A 80 -14.14 -21.65 -21.53
C GLU A 80 -12.93 -22.61 -21.52
N VAL A 81 -13.05 -23.73 -20.80
CA VAL A 81 -12.01 -24.76 -20.68
C VAL A 81 -12.46 -26.00 -21.43
N ASP A 82 -11.76 -26.35 -22.52
CA ASP A 82 -11.86 -27.66 -23.16
C ASP A 82 -11.03 -28.68 -22.37
N THR A 83 -11.68 -29.78 -21.99
CA THR A 83 -11.03 -30.95 -21.39
C THR A 83 -10.90 -32.05 -22.43
N ASP A 84 -9.67 -32.48 -22.73
CA ASP A 84 -9.47 -33.70 -23.52
C ASP A 84 -8.40 -34.63 -22.89
N GLY A 85 -8.85 -35.85 -22.58
CA GLY A 85 -8.17 -37.10 -22.92
C GLY A 85 -6.84 -37.49 -22.24
N VAL A 86 -6.94 -38.41 -21.27
CA VAL A 86 -5.86 -39.27 -20.75
C VAL A 86 -5.46 -40.32 -21.80
N ASP A 87 -4.17 -40.70 -21.91
CA ASP A 87 -3.77 -42.13 -21.94
C ASP A 87 -2.26 -42.44 -21.86
N THR A 88 -2.01 -43.64 -21.34
CA THR A 88 -0.78 -44.20 -20.75
C THR A 88 0.15 -44.99 -21.69
N ALA A 89 1.45 -45.07 -21.32
CA ALA A 89 2.26 -46.30 -21.14
C ALA A 89 3.59 -46.52 -21.97
N LYS A 90 4.63 -46.94 -21.21
CA LYS A 90 5.80 -47.84 -21.49
C LYS A 90 7.14 -47.34 -22.10
N ALA A 91 8.14 -47.33 -21.21
CA ALA A 91 9.38 -48.16 -21.18
C ALA A 91 10.64 -47.85 -22.04
N TYR A 92 11.79 -48.08 -21.36
CA TYR A 92 13.19 -48.25 -21.79
C TYR A 92 14.04 -47.02 -22.16
N ALA A 93 15.14 -46.85 -21.41
CA ALA A 93 16.18 -45.85 -21.62
C ALA A 93 17.36 -46.42 -22.42
N PRO A 94 17.96 -45.60 -23.30
CA PRO A 94 19.40 -45.59 -23.53
C PRO A 94 19.98 -44.22 -23.14
N SER A 95 21.20 -44.23 -22.60
CA SER A 95 21.93 -43.04 -22.15
C SER A 95 22.17 -42.05 -23.30
N SER A 96 21.34 -41.03 -23.37
CA SER A 96 21.70 -39.71 -23.88
C SER A 96 21.81 -38.80 -22.66
N ASP A 97 22.77 -37.87 -22.65
CA ASP A 97 22.70 -36.73 -21.73
C ASP A 97 21.40 -36.00 -22.05
N VAL A 98 20.35 -36.33 -21.30
CA VAL A 98 19.07 -35.65 -21.38
C VAL A 98 19.34 -34.29 -20.79
N SER A 99 19.51 -33.28 -21.64
CA SER A 99 19.42 -31.89 -21.21
C SER A 99 18.18 -31.77 -20.35
N LEU A 100 18.38 -31.60 -19.05
CA LEU A 100 17.31 -31.40 -18.09
C LEU A 100 16.55 -30.16 -18.58
N LYS A 101 15.39 -30.37 -19.21
CA LYS A 101 14.40 -29.32 -19.36
C LYS A 101 13.89 -29.08 -17.95
N LEU A 102 14.59 -28.21 -17.22
CA LEU A 102 14.03 -27.58 -16.05
C LEU A 102 12.67 -27.03 -16.49
N PRO A 103 11.58 -27.26 -15.74
CA PRO A 103 10.36 -26.51 -15.99
C PRO A 103 10.75 -25.04 -16.02
N GLU A 104 10.19 -24.27 -16.95
CA GLU A 104 10.42 -22.83 -16.94
C GLU A 104 10.15 -22.37 -15.52
N THR A 105 11.18 -21.85 -14.85
CA THR A 105 10.98 -21.16 -13.58
C THR A 105 9.90 -20.14 -13.88
N PRO A 106 8.77 -20.14 -13.14
CA PRO A 106 7.70 -19.19 -13.39
C PRO A 106 8.34 -17.80 -13.45
N THR A 107 8.51 -17.29 -14.68
CA THR A 107 9.16 -16.00 -14.93
C THR A 107 8.12 -14.88 -14.82
N ASP A 108 6.87 -15.27 -14.65
CA ASP A 108 5.83 -14.41 -14.15
C ASP A 108 6.07 -14.24 -12.64
N ASP A 109 6.83 -13.19 -12.30
CA ASP A 109 6.58 -12.47 -11.05
C ASP A 109 5.05 -12.35 -10.95
N PRO A 110 4.41 -12.90 -9.89
CA PRO A 110 2.97 -12.86 -9.81
C PRO A 110 2.55 -11.41 -9.98
N LEU A 111 1.71 -11.16 -10.98
CA LEU A 111 1.03 -9.88 -11.13
C LEU A 111 0.09 -9.78 -9.94
N TYR A 112 0.64 -9.30 -8.82
CA TYR A 112 -0.10 -9.04 -7.60
C TYR A 112 -1.16 -7.99 -7.95
N GLY A 113 -2.37 -8.45 -8.19
CA GLY A 113 -3.55 -7.59 -8.20
C GLY A 113 -3.62 -6.89 -6.85
N ASP A 114 -4.05 -5.62 -6.85
CA ASP A 114 -4.25 -4.79 -5.66
C ASP A 114 -5.29 -5.35 -4.65
N SER A 115 -5.72 -6.61 -4.80
CA SER A 115 -6.77 -7.30 -4.03
C SER A 115 -6.27 -8.36 -3.04
N ASP A 116 -4.98 -8.69 -3.05
CA ASP A 116 -4.47 -9.66 -2.09
C ASP A 116 -4.23 -8.97 -0.74
N ASN A 117 -4.74 -9.57 0.34
CA ASN A 117 -4.45 -9.18 1.74
C ASN A 117 -2.96 -9.36 2.11
N PHE A 118 -2.09 -9.52 1.12
CA PHE A 118 -0.68 -9.82 1.24
C PHE A 118 0.14 -8.64 0.69
N ILE A 119 1.25 -8.38 1.35
CA ILE A 119 2.25 -7.40 0.89
C ILE A 119 3.43 -8.15 0.30
N SER A 120 3.99 -7.64 -0.79
CA SER A 120 5.21 -8.21 -1.35
C SER A 120 6.44 -7.83 -0.51
N CYS A 121 7.52 -8.59 -0.64
CA CYS A 121 8.79 -8.32 0.05
C CYS A 121 9.31 -6.90 -0.25
N ASN A 122 9.18 -6.45 -1.51
CA ASN A 122 9.60 -5.11 -1.95
C ASN A 122 8.75 -4.01 -1.31
N GLN A 123 7.45 -4.24 -1.14
CA GLN A 123 6.55 -3.31 -0.45
C GLN A 123 6.86 -3.25 1.04
N LEU A 124 7.09 -4.39 1.69
CA LEU A 124 7.47 -4.46 3.10
C LEU A 124 8.80 -3.73 3.36
N TYR A 125 9.80 -3.95 2.51
CA TYR A 125 11.07 -3.21 2.58
C TYR A 125 10.85 -1.70 2.38
N SER A 126 10.03 -1.31 1.41
CA SER A 126 9.69 0.11 1.20
C SER A 126 8.95 0.74 2.39
N LEU A 127 8.20 -0.06 3.16
CA LEU A 127 7.54 0.36 4.40
C LEU A 127 8.52 0.42 5.58
N SER A 128 9.50 -0.49 5.65
CA SER A 128 10.56 -0.51 6.68
C SER A 128 11.41 0.75 6.65
N GLN A 129 11.70 1.28 5.46
CA GLN A 129 12.50 2.50 5.30
C GLN A 129 11.76 3.80 5.65
N LYS A 130 10.44 3.76 5.87
CA LYS A 130 9.65 4.96 6.20
C LYS A 130 9.58 5.13 7.72
N ASN A 131 10.39 6.04 8.25
CA ASN A 131 10.49 6.33 9.69
C ASN A 131 9.16 6.70 10.36
N ASN A 132 8.16 7.20 9.61
CA ASN A 132 6.93 7.76 10.16
C ASN A 132 5.69 6.84 10.05
N SER A 133 5.90 5.54 9.87
CA SER A 133 4.82 4.57 9.69
C SER A 133 4.46 3.88 11.01
N ARG A 134 3.16 3.84 11.34
CA ARG A 134 2.59 3.14 12.51
C ARG A 134 2.14 1.73 12.13
N TYR A 135 3.05 0.77 12.17
CA TYR A 135 2.73 -0.65 11.98
C TYR A 135 3.56 -1.50 12.95
N LEU A 136 3.14 -2.75 13.12
CA LEU A 136 3.81 -3.80 13.87
C LEU A 136 3.87 -5.04 12.98
N ILE A 137 5.06 -5.63 12.85
CA ILE A 137 5.26 -6.90 12.17
C ILE A 137 5.23 -7.99 13.23
N ILE A 138 4.40 -9.00 13.03
CA ILE A 138 4.36 -10.19 13.89
C ILE A 138 4.97 -11.35 13.10
N ASP A 139 6.13 -11.80 13.55
CA ASP A 139 6.81 -12.97 13.02
C ASP A 139 6.27 -14.22 13.73
N VAL A 140 5.63 -15.11 12.96
CA VAL A 140 5.01 -16.34 13.47
C VAL A 140 5.93 -17.56 13.45
N ARG A 141 7.19 -17.39 13.00
CA ARG A 141 8.17 -18.47 12.98
C ARG A 141 8.51 -18.92 14.39
N GLN A 142 9.07 -20.12 14.50
CA GLN A 142 9.60 -20.61 15.78
C GLN A 142 10.68 -19.66 16.30
N LYS A 143 10.71 -19.51 17.64
CA LYS A 143 11.63 -18.61 18.34
C LYS A 143 13.09 -18.80 17.92
N ALA A 144 13.54 -20.05 17.77
CA ALA A 144 14.92 -20.35 17.36
C ALA A 144 15.29 -19.76 15.99
N HIS A 145 14.36 -19.72 15.03
CA HIS A 145 14.59 -19.13 13.72
C HIS A 145 14.58 -17.61 13.74
N TYR A 146 13.73 -17.02 14.58
CA TYR A 146 13.71 -15.58 14.77
C TYR A 146 15.01 -15.10 15.42
N ASP A 147 15.41 -15.71 16.53
CA ASP A 147 16.66 -15.39 17.24
C ASP A 147 17.89 -15.59 16.33
N GLY A 148 17.91 -16.66 15.52
CA GLY A 148 18.96 -16.92 14.53
C GLY A 148 19.00 -15.95 13.35
N SER A 149 17.88 -15.31 13.00
CA SER A 149 17.79 -14.37 11.87
C SER A 149 18.42 -13.00 12.14
N LYS A 150 18.74 -12.69 13.41
CA LYS A 150 19.34 -11.42 13.84
C LYS A 150 18.61 -10.18 13.30
N ILE A 151 17.28 -10.25 13.17
CA ILE A 151 16.46 -9.12 12.74
C ILE A 151 16.54 -8.04 13.85
N THR A 152 17.14 -6.90 13.54
CA THR A 152 17.28 -5.76 14.47
C THR A 152 16.18 -4.72 14.31
N PHE A 153 15.08 -5.09 13.67
CA PHE A 153 14.01 -4.17 13.33
C PHE A 153 13.08 -3.96 14.53
N ASP A 154 13.02 -2.72 15.02
CA ASP A 154 12.36 -2.31 16.27
C ASP A 154 10.84 -2.56 16.28
N LYS A 155 10.21 -2.56 15.10
CA LYS A 155 8.77 -2.80 14.93
C LYS A 155 8.44 -4.24 14.53
N CYS A 156 9.34 -5.20 14.77
CA CYS A 156 9.08 -6.63 14.56
C CYS A 156 9.15 -7.39 15.89
N ILE A 157 8.07 -8.10 16.22
CA ILE A 157 8.02 -8.99 17.39
C ILE A 157 7.80 -10.43 16.91
N ASN A 158 8.29 -11.40 17.68
CA ASN A 158 8.04 -12.81 17.42
C ASN A 158 6.94 -13.33 18.35
N ILE A 159 5.88 -13.88 17.75
CA ILE A 159 4.83 -14.63 18.45
C ILE A 159 4.68 -15.94 17.68
N PRO A 160 5.34 -17.03 18.11
CA PRO A 160 5.31 -18.30 17.40
C PRO A 160 3.88 -18.79 17.17
N GLN A 161 3.64 -19.42 16.01
CA GLN A 161 2.32 -19.95 15.65
C GLN A 161 1.70 -20.85 16.73
N SER A 162 2.54 -21.60 17.47
CA SER A 162 2.12 -22.48 18.57
C SER A 162 1.48 -21.74 19.76
N GLU A 163 1.77 -20.44 19.94
CA GLU A 163 1.21 -19.62 21.01
C GLU A 163 -0.09 -18.93 20.60
N ILE A 164 -0.40 -18.91 19.29
CA ILE A 164 -1.60 -18.30 18.73
C ILE A 164 -2.74 -19.32 18.76
N LYS A 165 -3.75 -19.07 19.61
CA LYS A 165 -4.96 -19.90 19.68
C LYS A 165 -6.07 -19.30 18.80
N PRO A 166 -6.78 -20.11 18.01
CA PRO A 166 -8.01 -19.67 17.36
C PRO A 166 -9.04 -19.27 18.42
N GLY A 167 -9.75 -18.18 18.18
CA GLY A 167 -10.84 -17.68 19.04
C GLY A 167 -12.14 -18.43 18.83
#